data_AF-A0A1H0MDC9-F1
#
_entry.id   AF-A0A1H0MDC9-F1
#
_cell.length_a   1.000
_cell.length_b   1.000
_cell.length_c   1.000
_cell.angle_alpha   90.00
_cell.angle_beta   90.00
_cell.angle_gamma   90.00
#
_symmetry.space_group_name_H-M   'P 1'
#
loop_
_entity.id
_entity.type
_entity.pdbx_description
1 polymer ?
#
loop_
_entity_poly.entity_id
_entity_poly.type
_entity_poly.pdbx_seq_one_letter_code
_entity_poly.pdbx_strand_id
1 'polypeptide(L)'
;MEKSLDRDFVWEYDYGNRGQVVESLKILLETQNSSSLQMVTIYVNNVPYCLEFYIVISYMNPKDGDINFMKEVMTKAGAIYRPNITNINLISEFGNRRFNSININAANQVDGIFEQMFVYPEKGILQKKGYPIRPMIGKASVFLSHSSENKDYIEELIPYLNASNLPVWYSEFCIDYGDSIVNEVQKGINSSATVVFLITKEFLESNWCKTEMETFLTRLAYKDDILIISLIDSNIDEKNIPIFISNKKYLRIKSPYDYKSIANKIMPTIKNKYYN
;
A
#
# COMPACT_ATOMS: atom_id res chain seq x y z
N MET A 1 4.35 -50.91 -5.77
CA MET A 1 3.56 -49.97 -4.95
C MET A 1 3.98 -48.57 -5.35
N GLU A 2 3.19 -47.91 -6.21
CA GLU A 2 3.37 -46.47 -6.45
C GLU A 2 3.16 -45.77 -5.10
N LYS A 3 4.15 -45.00 -4.66
CA LYS A 3 3.92 -44.01 -3.59
C LYS A 3 2.94 -43.00 -4.20
N SER A 4 1.72 -42.98 -3.68
CA SER A 4 0.80 -41.86 -3.91
C SER A 4 1.58 -40.58 -3.59
N LEU A 5 1.74 -39.69 -4.56
CA LEU A 5 2.41 -38.41 -4.35
C LEU A 5 1.48 -37.55 -3.48
N ASP A 6 1.89 -37.25 -2.25
CA ASP A 6 1.17 -36.34 -1.37
C ASP A 6 0.98 -34.99 -2.09
N ARG A 7 -0.26 -34.49 -2.08
CA ARG A 7 -0.63 -33.22 -2.71
C ARG A 7 -0.46 -32.09 -1.71
N ASP A 8 0.74 -31.51 -1.69
CA ASP A 8 1.09 -30.37 -0.85
C ASP A 8 0.61 -29.04 -1.48
N PHE A 9 -0.08 -28.24 -0.68
CA PHE A 9 -0.50 -26.89 -1.02
C PHE A 9 0.14 -25.91 -0.03
N VAL A 10 1.01 -25.04 -0.52
CA VAL A 10 1.68 -24.02 0.30
C VAL A 10 0.96 -22.69 0.18
N TRP A 11 0.63 -22.10 1.33
CA TRP A 11 -0.08 -20.85 1.47
C TRP A 11 0.76 -19.86 2.27
N GLU A 12 0.91 -18.65 1.76
CA GLU A 12 1.58 -17.54 2.43
C GLU A 12 0.57 -16.55 3.01
N TYR A 13 0.88 -16.01 4.18
CA TYR A 13 0.04 -15.06 4.91
C TYR A 13 0.84 -13.87 5.40
N ASP A 14 0.17 -12.72 5.56
CA ASP A 14 0.75 -11.57 6.27
C ASP A 14 0.85 -11.89 7.76
N TYR A 15 2.08 -12.06 8.23
CA TYR A 15 2.41 -12.28 9.64
C TYR A 15 1.68 -11.31 10.57
N GLY A 16 1.59 -10.04 10.21
CA GLY A 16 1.01 -8.97 11.03
C GLY A 16 -0.51 -8.87 10.96
N ASN A 17 -1.17 -9.52 10.01
CA ASN A 17 -2.63 -9.52 9.81
C ASN A 17 -3.20 -10.94 9.76
N ARG A 18 -2.74 -11.79 10.68
CA ARG A 18 -2.96 -13.24 10.67
C ARG A 18 -4.26 -13.70 11.36
N GLY A 19 -4.97 -12.82 12.08
CA GLY A 19 -6.10 -13.22 12.92
C GLY A 19 -7.25 -13.86 12.14
N GLN A 20 -7.46 -13.50 10.87
CA GLN A 20 -8.51 -14.10 10.03
C GLN A 20 -8.23 -15.57 9.69
N VAL A 21 -6.98 -16.01 9.78
CA VAL A 21 -6.56 -17.37 9.43
C VAL A 21 -7.01 -18.38 10.48
N VAL A 22 -7.08 -17.98 11.74
CA VAL A 22 -7.46 -18.84 12.87
C VAL A 22 -8.81 -19.50 12.64
N GLU A 23 -9.83 -18.71 12.28
CA GLU A 23 -11.18 -19.22 12.07
C GLU A 23 -11.28 -20.11 10.82
N SER A 24 -10.64 -19.68 9.72
CA SER A 24 -10.60 -20.49 8.50
C SER A 24 -9.92 -21.84 8.70
N LEU A 25 -8.85 -21.91 9.49
CA LEU A 25 -8.21 -23.18 9.82
C LEU A 25 -9.10 -24.09 10.67
N LYS A 26 -9.82 -23.53 11.65
CA LYS A 26 -10.79 -24.29 12.45
C LYS A 26 -11.88 -24.89 11.57
N ILE A 27 -12.48 -24.07 10.69
CA ILE A 27 -13.49 -24.51 9.73
C ILE A 27 -12.95 -25.64 8.85
N LEU A 28 -11.72 -25.52 8.34
CA LEU A 28 -11.10 -26.56 7.53
C LEU A 28 -10.93 -27.88 8.30
N LEU A 29 -10.37 -27.81 9.51
CA LEU A 29 -10.08 -28.98 10.36
C LEU A 29 -11.36 -29.66 10.89
N GLU A 30 -12.44 -28.92 11.09
CA GLU A 30 -13.74 -29.47 11.49
C GLU A 30 -14.49 -30.11 10.31
N THR A 31 -14.37 -29.52 9.12
CA THR A 31 -15.07 -29.99 7.92
C THR A 31 -14.39 -31.22 7.32
N GLN A 32 -13.06 -31.25 7.31
CA GLN A 32 -12.28 -32.30 6.65
C GLN A 32 -11.56 -33.16 7.69
N ASN A 33 -11.91 -34.44 7.71
CA ASN A 33 -11.32 -35.40 8.63
C ASN A 33 -9.95 -35.92 8.15
N SER A 34 -9.24 -36.59 9.06
CA SER A 34 -7.89 -37.13 8.84
C SER A 34 -7.78 -38.20 7.75
N SER A 35 -8.90 -38.74 7.26
CA SER A 35 -8.87 -39.71 6.15
C SER A 35 -8.66 -39.04 4.78
N SER A 36 -8.90 -37.73 4.69
CA SER A 36 -8.68 -36.90 3.49
C SER A 36 -7.54 -35.92 3.72
N LEU A 37 -7.65 -35.10 4.77
CA LEU A 37 -6.69 -34.09 5.18
C LEU A 37 -5.56 -34.76 5.97
N GLN A 38 -4.41 -34.96 5.34
CA GLN A 38 -3.31 -35.73 5.92
C GLN A 38 -2.51 -34.90 6.92
N MET A 39 -2.20 -33.65 6.56
CA MET A 39 -1.33 -32.80 7.36
C MET A 39 -1.68 -31.34 7.17
N VAL A 40 -1.67 -30.59 8.28
CA VAL A 40 -1.67 -29.13 8.27
C VAL A 40 -0.48 -28.69 9.11
N THR A 41 0.50 -28.04 8.50
CA THR A 41 1.73 -27.58 9.16
C THR A 41 1.83 -26.07 9.07
N ILE A 42 2.05 -25.42 10.20
CA ILE A 42 2.40 -24.00 10.25
C ILE A 42 3.92 -23.85 10.25
N TYR A 43 4.42 -22.88 9.49
CA TYR A 43 5.81 -22.43 9.49
C TYR A 43 5.84 -20.93 9.78
N VAL A 44 6.59 -20.51 10.80
CA VAL A 44 6.73 -19.10 11.19
C VAL A 44 8.19 -18.71 11.28
N ASN A 45 8.56 -17.65 10.57
CA ASN A 45 9.82 -16.96 10.74
C ASN A 45 9.61 -15.73 11.62
N ASN A 46 10.23 -15.72 12.80
CA ASN A 46 10.15 -14.63 13.77
C ASN A 46 11.39 -13.71 13.75
N VAL A 47 12.25 -13.80 12.73
CA VAL A 47 13.42 -12.91 12.60
C VAL A 47 12.94 -11.48 12.32
N PRO A 48 13.28 -10.47 13.16
CA PRO A 48 12.70 -9.11 13.11
C PRO A 48 12.84 -8.30 11.80
N TYR A 49 13.48 -8.84 10.76
CA TYR A 49 13.61 -8.22 9.42
C TYR A 49 13.12 -9.12 8.29
N CYS A 50 12.63 -10.31 8.61
CA CYS A 50 12.16 -11.30 7.66
C CYS A 50 11.02 -12.08 8.33
N LEU A 51 9.92 -11.38 8.62
CA LEU A 51 8.74 -12.01 9.19
C LEU A 51 8.00 -12.74 8.08
N GLU A 52 7.80 -14.04 8.27
CA GLU A 52 7.14 -14.89 7.29
C GLU A 52 6.19 -15.84 7.99
N PHE A 53 5.10 -16.17 7.31
CA PHE A 53 4.10 -17.10 7.81
C PHE A 53 3.56 -17.94 6.65
N TYR A 54 3.81 -19.24 6.72
CA TYR A 54 3.32 -20.21 5.75
C TYR A 54 2.47 -21.28 6.43
N ILE A 55 1.52 -21.82 5.67
CA ILE A 55 0.78 -23.02 6.01
C ILE A 55 0.90 -24.01 4.87
N VAL A 56 1.31 -25.23 5.18
CA VAL A 56 1.30 -26.36 4.25
C VAL A 56 0.11 -27.24 4.58
N ILE A 57 -0.73 -27.49 3.58
CA ILE A 57 -1.84 -28.43 3.68
C ILE A 57 -1.57 -29.58 2.70
N SER A 58 -1.52 -30.80 3.23
CA SER A 58 -1.24 -32.01 2.44
C SER A 58 -2.46 -32.92 2.39
N TYR A 59 -2.73 -33.44 1.21
CA TYR A 59 -3.77 -34.46 0.99
C TYR A 59 -3.18 -35.73 0.39
N MET A 60 -3.58 -36.86 0.95
CA MET A 60 -3.26 -38.18 0.39
C MET A 60 -4.37 -38.63 -0.59
N ASN A 61 -5.61 -38.73 -0.09
CA ASN A 61 -6.79 -39.18 -0.85
C ASN A 61 -7.99 -38.22 -0.62
N PRO A 62 -7.95 -36.99 -1.15
CA PRO A 62 -9.02 -36.01 -1.02
C PRO A 62 -10.32 -36.48 -1.69
N LYS A 63 -11.45 -36.18 -1.08
CA LYS A 63 -12.79 -36.38 -1.67
C LYS A 63 -13.08 -35.31 -2.70
N ASP A 64 -14.10 -35.55 -3.52
CA ASP A 64 -14.58 -34.57 -4.49
C ASP A 64 -14.97 -33.26 -3.79
N GLY A 65 -14.34 -32.16 -4.22
CA GLY A 65 -14.58 -30.83 -3.66
C GLY A 65 -13.66 -30.41 -2.51
N ASP A 66 -12.94 -31.33 -1.86
CA ASP A 66 -12.12 -31.00 -0.67
C ASP A 66 -11.03 -29.95 -0.97
N ILE A 67 -10.33 -30.12 -2.10
CA ILE A 67 -9.29 -29.17 -2.53
C ILE A 67 -9.90 -27.80 -2.87
N ASN A 68 -11.07 -27.78 -3.51
CA ASN A 68 -11.71 -26.53 -3.89
C ASN A 68 -12.22 -25.78 -2.66
N PHE A 69 -12.81 -26.51 -1.70
CA PHE A 69 -13.20 -25.98 -0.40
C PHE A 69 -12.00 -25.39 0.34
N MET A 70 -10.90 -26.14 0.42
CA MET A 70 -9.66 -25.66 1.04
C MET A 70 -9.16 -24.37 0.36
N LYS A 71 -9.08 -24.35 -0.98
CA LYS A 71 -8.67 -23.15 -1.71
C LYS A 71 -9.58 -21.96 -1.40
N GLU A 72 -10.89 -22.17 -1.34
CA GLU A 72 -11.87 -21.12 -1.04
C GLU A 72 -11.68 -20.58 0.38
N VAL A 73 -11.59 -21.46 1.38
CA VAL A 73 -11.41 -21.12 2.80
C VAL A 73 -10.10 -20.35 3.03
N MET A 74 -9.00 -20.83 2.44
CA MET A 74 -7.69 -20.20 2.58
C MET A 74 -7.67 -18.83 1.87
N THR A 75 -8.17 -18.74 0.64
CA THR A 75 -8.21 -17.47 -0.11
C THR A 75 -9.09 -16.42 0.58
N LYS A 76 -10.24 -16.82 1.14
CA LYS A 76 -11.11 -15.92 1.94
C LYS A 76 -10.40 -15.37 3.19
N ALA A 77 -9.44 -16.11 3.74
CA ALA A 77 -8.62 -15.67 4.87
C ALA A 77 -7.46 -14.73 4.47
N GLY A 78 -7.38 -14.32 3.20
CA GLY A 78 -6.28 -13.49 2.68
C GLY A 78 -4.99 -14.25 2.37
N ALA A 79 -5.05 -15.59 2.30
CA ALA A 79 -3.90 -16.40 1.91
C ALA A 79 -3.54 -16.17 0.45
N ILE A 80 -2.24 -16.23 0.14
CA ILE A 80 -1.76 -16.27 -1.22
C ILE A 80 -1.18 -17.65 -1.50
N TYR A 81 -1.71 -18.34 -2.51
CA TYR A 81 -1.20 -19.63 -2.93
C TYR A 81 0.20 -19.50 -3.55
N ARG A 82 1.14 -20.37 -3.15
CA ARG A 82 2.56 -20.35 -3.56
C ARG A 82 2.96 -21.69 -4.19
N PRO A 83 2.60 -21.96 -5.47
CA PRO A 83 2.99 -23.20 -6.14
C PRO A 83 4.50 -23.30 -6.41
N ASN A 84 5.23 -22.18 -6.30
CA ASN A 84 6.67 -22.10 -6.50
C ASN A 84 7.48 -22.37 -5.22
N ILE A 85 6.83 -22.67 -4.09
CA ILE A 85 7.45 -23.05 -2.83
C ILE A 85 6.96 -24.46 -2.49
N THR A 86 7.87 -25.36 -2.14
CA THR A 86 7.54 -26.72 -1.70
C THR A 86 7.74 -26.89 -0.21
N ASN A 87 7.06 -27.88 0.39
CA ASN A 87 7.28 -28.24 1.79
C ASN A 87 8.76 -28.61 2.06
N ILE A 88 9.43 -29.25 1.09
CA ILE A 88 10.86 -29.56 1.17
C ILE A 88 11.71 -28.29 1.26
N ASN A 89 11.38 -27.23 0.52
CA ASN A 89 12.08 -25.95 0.62
C ASN A 89 11.94 -25.33 2.02
N LEU A 90 10.75 -25.41 2.62
CA LEU A 90 10.53 -24.89 3.98
C LEU A 90 11.30 -25.70 5.02
N ILE A 91 11.31 -27.04 4.92
CA ILE A 91 12.04 -27.93 5.81
C ILE A 91 13.55 -27.74 5.69
N SER A 92 14.09 -27.53 4.47
CA SER A 92 15.54 -27.33 4.28
C SER A 92 16.08 -26.10 5.00
N GLU A 93 15.22 -25.12 5.31
CA GLU A 93 15.61 -23.90 6.02
C GLU A 93 15.67 -24.05 7.54
N PHE A 94 15.34 -25.22 8.10
CA PHE A 94 15.48 -25.48 9.54
C PHE A 94 16.92 -25.39 10.02
N GLY A 95 17.87 -25.88 9.20
CA GLY A 95 19.31 -25.76 9.49
C GLY A 95 19.78 -24.30 9.59
N ASN A 96 19.10 -23.41 8.88
CA ASN A 96 19.35 -21.97 8.89
C ASN A 96 18.60 -21.21 9.99
N ARG A 97 17.83 -21.93 10.84
CA ARG A 97 17.00 -21.37 11.92
C ARG A 97 15.97 -20.35 11.42
N ARG A 98 15.52 -20.52 10.16
CA ARG A 98 14.56 -19.60 9.54
C ARG A 98 13.14 -19.81 10.08
N PHE A 99 12.71 -21.06 10.17
CA PHE A 99 11.34 -21.41 10.56
C PHE A 99 11.29 -22.20 11.85
N ASN A 100 10.37 -21.82 12.72
CA ASN A 100 9.73 -22.75 13.66
C ASN A 100 8.54 -23.39 12.96
N SER A 101 8.26 -24.67 13.22
CA SER A 101 7.08 -25.33 12.66
C SER A 101 6.32 -26.16 13.68
N ILE A 102 5.03 -26.38 13.40
CA ILE A 102 4.15 -27.23 14.19
C ILE A 102 3.02 -27.80 13.34
N ASN A 103 2.67 -29.07 13.59
CA ASN A 103 1.52 -29.72 12.96
C ASN A 103 0.27 -29.46 13.79
N ILE A 104 -0.83 -29.14 13.10
CA ILE A 104 -2.16 -29.01 13.69
C ILE A 104 -2.98 -30.24 13.31
N ASN A 105 -3.54 -30.91 14.31
CA ASN A 105 -4.34 -32.11 14.11
C ASN A 105 -5.82 -31.90 14.44
N ALA A 106 -6.17 -30.83 15.17
CA ALA A 106 -7.54 -30.53 15.56
C ALA A 106 -7.78 -29.02 15.73
N ALA A 107 -9.01 -28.58 15.48
CA ALA A 107 -9.43 -27.18 15.52
C ALA A 107 -9.23 -26.53 16.90
N ASN A 108 -9.42 -27.28 17.98
CA ASN A 108 -9.23 -26.80 19.36
C ASN A 108 -7.76 -26.46 19.71
N GLN A 109 -6.79 -26.89 18.89
CA GLN A 109 -5.38 -26.57 19.09
C GLN A 109 -4.97 -25.22 18.47
N VAL A 110 -5.77 -24.71 17.52
CA VAL A 110 -5.38 -23.59 16.66
C VAL A 110 -5.06 -22.34 17.48
N ASP A 111 -5.91 -21.96 18.44
CA ASP A 111 -5.70 -20.74 19.23
C ASP A 111 -4.39 -20.79 20.01
N GLY A 112 -4.18 -21.86 20.80
CA GLY A 112 -2.97 -22.01 21.62
C GLY A 112 -1.69 -22.08 20.79
N ILE A 113 -1.76 -22.67 19.59
CA ILE A 113 -0.63 -22.70 18.66
C ILE A 113 -0.33 -21.29 18.15
N PHE A 114 -1.33 -20.50 17.76
CA PHE A 114 -1.13 -19.13 17.30
C PHE A 114 -0.61 -18.20 18.40
N GLU A 115 -0.99 -18.43 19.66
CA GLU A 115 -0.46 -17.69 20.80
C GLU A 115 1.03 -17.98 21.04
N GLN A 116 1.49 -19.21 20.77
CA GLN A 116 2.86 -19.64 21.06
C GLN A 116 3.83 -19.42 19.89
N MET A 117 3.38 -19.57 18.65
CA MET A 117 4.24 -19.59 17.46
C MET A 117 4.70 -18.19 17.03
N PHE A 118 3.97 -17.14 17.39
CA PHE A 118 4.21 -15.77 16.92
C PHE A 118 4.75 -14.88 18.04
N VAL A 119 6.01 -14.45 17.90
CA VAL A 119 6.67 -13.58 18.88
C VAL A 119 6.09 -12.16 18.88
N TYR A 120 5.72 -11.62 17.71
CA TYR A 120 5.22 -10.24 17.59
C TYR A 120 3.70 -10.18 17.48
N PRO A 121 3.06 -9.20 18.15
CA PRO A 121 1.61 -9.02 18.09
C PRO A 121 1.15 -8.60 16.69
N GLU A 122 -0.13 -8.83 16.40
CA GLU A 122 -0.74 -8.34 15.18
C GLU A 122 -0.75 -6.81 15.10
N LYS A 123 -0.70 -6.30 13.87
CA LYS A 123 -0.76 -4.88 13.54
C LYS A 123 -1.99 -4.21 14.17
N GLY A 124 -3.16 -4.86 14.11
CA GLY A 124 -4.39 -4.36 14.72
C GLY A 124 -4.32 -4.23 16.26
N ILE A 125 -3.56 -5.10 16.93
CA ILE A 125 -3.35 -5.03 18.39
C ILE A 125 -2.45 -3.83 18.72
N LEU A 126 -1.35 -3.67 17.98
CA LEU A 126 -0.46 -2.52 18.14
C LEU A 126 -1.19 -1.20 17.88
N GLN A 127 -2.03 -1.15 16.85
CA GLN A 127 -2.84 0.02 16.55
C GLN A 127 -3.82 0.37 17.68
N LYS A 128 -4.49 -0.62 18.28
CA LYS A 128 -5.36 -0.41 19.46
C LYS A 128 -4.59 0.09 20.70
N LYS A 129 -3.31 -0.26 20.80
CA LYS A 129 -2.39 0.27 21.84
C LYS A 129 -1.83 1.67 21.52
N GLY A 130 -2.20 2.26 20.38
CA GLY A 130 -1.78 3.59 19.97
C GLY A 130 -0.50 3.64 19.13
N TYR A 131 0.09 2.50 18.77
CA TYR A 131 1.25 2.47 17.87
C TYR A 131 0.83 2.73 16.42
N PRO A 132 1.48 3.66 15.70
CA PRO A 132 1.16 3.93 14.31
C PRO A 132 1.64 2.78 13.41
N ILE A 133 0.70 2.01 12.85
CA ILE A 133 0.96 1.01 11.81
C ILE A 133 0.59 1.58 10.44
N ARG A 134 1.28 2.65 10.05
CA ARG A 134 1.18 3.25 8.73
C ARG A 134 2.50 3.91 8.36
N PRO A 135 2.83 4.02 7.06
CA PRO A 135 3.96 4.84 6.64
C PRO A 135 3.80 6.26 7.19
N MET A 136 4.93 6.94 7.45
CA MET A 136 5.00 8.34 7.88
C MET A 136 4.51 9.34 6.81
N ILE A 137 3.80 8.87 5.77
CA ILE A 137 3.17 9.73 4.76
C ILE A 137 1.99 10.41 5.45
N GLY A 138 2.21 11.65 5.86
CA GLY A 138 1.26 12.47 6.59
C GLY A 138 -0.02 12.69 5.78
N LYS A 139 -1.17 12.62 6.45
CA LYS A 139 -2.52 12.87 5.91
C LYS A 139 -2.74 14.23 5.22
N ALA A 140 -1.72 15.07 5.12
CA ALA A 140 -1.77 16.40 4.55
C ALA A 140 -0.57 16.65 3.61
N SER A 141 -0.29 15.70 2.71
CA SER A 141 0.73 15.89 1.69
C SER A 141 0.27 16.89 0.62
N VAL A 142 1.24 17.69 0.15
CA VAL A 142 1.09 18.59 -0.99
C VAL A 142 1.60 17.85 -2.22
N PHE A 143 0.72 17.57 -3.17
CA PHE A 143 1.07 17.02 -4.48
C PHE A 143 1.53 18.15 -5.40
N LEU A 144 2.74 18.06 -5.97
CA LEU A 144 3.24 19.03 -6.94
C LEU A 144 3.06 18.51 -8.38
N SER A 145 2.00 18.96 -9.05
CA SER A 145 1.75 18.60 -10.46
C SER A 145 2.38 19.63 -11.39
N HIS A 146 3.28 19.17 -12.24
CA HIS A 146 4.12 19.98 -13.13
C HIS A 146 4.50 19.18 -14.39
N SER A 147 4.94 19.86 -15.44
CA SER A 147 5.57 19.19 -16.59
C SER A 147 6.97 18.71 -16.22
N SER A 148 7.41 17.59 -16.80
CA SER A 148 8.79 17.08 -16.65
C SER A 148 9.85 18.13 -16.98
N GLU A 149 9.55 19.03 -17.93
CA GLU A 149 10.43 20.14 -18.35
C GLU A 149 10.62 21.20 -17.26
N ASN A 150 9.77 21.22 -16.22
CA ASN A 150 9.82 22.20 -15.15
C ASN A 150 10.28 21.62 -13.81
N LYS A 151 10.83 20.41 -13.85
CA LYS A 151 11.32 19.64 -12.71
C LYS A 151 12.28 20.43 -11.83
N ASP A 152 13.39 20.91 -12.40
CA ASP A 152 14.43 21.63 -11.65
C ASP A 152 13.86 22.85 -10.92
N TYR A 153 12.84 23.48 -11.49
CA TYR A 153 12.23 24.66 -10.90
C TYR A 153 11.28 24.32 -9.76
N ILE A 154 10.48 23.25 -9.86
CA ILE A 154 9.48 22.95 -8.84
C ILE A 154 10.12 22.30 -7.61
N GLU A 155 11.24 21.60 -7.78
CA GLU A 155 11.99 20.99 -6.69
C GLU A 155 12.48 22.03 -5.68
N GLU A 156 12.90 23.20 -6.13
CA GLU A 156 13.32 24.32 -5.28
C GLU A 156 12.20 24.84 -4.35
N LEU A 157 10.93 24.53 -4.64
CA LEU A 157 9.81 24.87 -3.75
C LEU A 157 9.69 23.89 -2.57
N ILE A 158 10.17 22.65 -2.72
CA ILE A 158 10.00 21.56 -1.76
C ILE A 158 10.59 21.91 -0.37
N PRO A 159 11.83 22.41 -0.26
CA PRO A 159 12.41 22.76 1.05
C PRO A 159 11.59 23.80 1.82
N TYR A 160 11.00 24.78 1.13
CA TYR A 160 10.18 25.81 1.76
C TYR A 160 8.85 25.26 2.30
N LEU A 161 8.23 24.32 1.57
CA LEU A 161 7.02 23.62 2.03
C LEU A 161 7.32 22.70 3.21
N ASN A 162 8.41 21.92 3.12
CA ASN A 162 8.84 21.01 4.19
C ASN A 162 9.22 21.77 5.47
N ALA A 163 9.92 22.91 5.36
CA ALA A 163 10.24 23.79 6.50
C ALA A 163 9.00 24.28 7.27
N SER A 164 7.82 24.13 6.66
CA SER A 164 6.54 24.53 7.20
C SER A 164 5.69 23.36 7.71
N ASN A 165 6.30 22.18 7.84
CA ASN A 165 5.66 20.89 8.18
C ASN A 165 4.59 20.46 7.18
N LEU A 166 4.74 20.83 5.90
CA LEU A 166 3.88 20.36 4.82
C LEU A 166 4.67 19.31 4.01
N PRO A 167 4.47 18.00 4.26
CA PRO A 167 5.17 16.98 3.50
C PRO A 167 4.77 17.06 2.03
N VAL A 168 5.75 16.99 1.14
CA VAL A 168 5.50 17.03 -0.30
C VAL A 168 5.47 15.61 -0.87
N TRP A 169 4.46 15.32 -1.70
CA TRP A 169 4.48 14.17 -2.58
C TRP A 169 5.07 14.62 -3.93
N TYR A 170 6.16 13.98 -4.34
CA TYR A 170 6.91 14.29 -5.57
C TYR A 170 7.29 12.99 -6.27
N SER A 171 6.91 12.84 -7.54
CA SER A 171 7.00 11.56 -8.25
C SER A 171 8.41 10.97 -8.32
N GLU A 172 9.46 11.78 -8.36
CA GLU A 172 10.82 11.24 -8.39
C GLU A 172 11.33 10.77 -7.02
N PHE A 173 10.88 11.38 -5.93
CA PHE A 173 11.29 10.97 -4.58
C PHE A 173 10.35 9.92 -3.97
N CYS A 174 9.14 9.77 -4.51
CA CYS A 174 8.09 8.93 -3.94
C CYS A 174 7.79 7.66 -4.76
N ILE A 175 8.52 7.41 -5.86
CA ILE A 175 8.38 6.22 -6.70
C ILE A 175 9.74 5.51 -6.74
N ASP A 176 9.82 4.32 -6.15
CA ASP A 176 11.07 3.55 -6.11
C ASP A 176 11.30 2.74 -7.40
N TYR A 177 12.54 2.31 -7.62
CA TYR A 177 12.88 1.46 -8.75
C TYR A 177 12.13 0.12 -8.69
N GLY A 178 11.36 -0.18 -9.73
CA GLY A 178 10.52 -1.39 -9.82
C GLY A 178 9.04 -1.13 -9.54
N ASP A 179 8.68 0.05 -9.04
CA ASP A 179 7.28 0.42 -8.83
C ASP A 179 6.55 0.74 -10.14
N SER A 180 5.24 0.48 -10.13
CA SER A 180 4.37 0.99 -11.20
C SER A 180 4.14 2.48 -10.98
N ILE A 181 4.75 3.30 -11.84
CA ILE A 181 4.61 4.77 -11.83
C ILE A 181 3.14 5.19 -11.74
N VAL A 182 2.28 4.55 -12.54
CA VAL A 182 0.83 4.85 -12.58
C VAL A 182 0.17 4.60 -11.23
N ASN A 183 0.46 3.46 -10.58
CA ASN A 183 -0.14 3.11 -9.30
C ASN A 183 0.32 4.04 -8.17
N GLU A 184 1.61 4.39 -8.14
CA GLU A 184 2.14 5.30 -7.12
C GLU A 184 1.62 6.72 -7.30
N VAL A 185 1.52 7.21 -8.53
CA VAL A 185 0.86 8.50 -8.82
C VAL A 185 -0.60 8.46 -8.34
N GLN A 186 -1.33 7.38 -8.62
CA GLN A 186 -2.72 7.25 -8.14
C GLN A 186 -2.81 7.22 -6.60
N LYS A 187 -1.85 6.59 -5.92
CA LYS A 187 -1.74 6.66 -4.45
C LYS A 187 -1.44 8.07 -3.98
N GLY A 188 -0.53 8.79 -4.64
CA GLY A 188 -0.21 10.19 -4.37
C GLY A 188 -1.43 11.10 -4.53
N ILE A 189 -2.18 10.93 -5.62
CA ILE A 189 -3.45 11.62 -5.89
C ILE A 189 -4.47 11.34 -4.78
N ASN A 190 -4.61 10.09 -4.32
CA ASN A 190 -5.58 9.70 -3.31
C ASN A 190 -5.21 10.12 -1.88
N SER A 191 -3.91 10.14 -1.56
CA SER A 191 -3.41 10.43 -0.22
C SER A 191 -3.17 11.92 0.04
N SER A 192 -3.02 12.72 -1.01
CA SER A 192 -2.75 14.15 -0.87
C SER A 192 -3.98 14.95 -0.48
N ALA A 193 -3.78 15.92 0.40
CA ALA A 193 -4.83 16.86 0.82
C ALA A 193 -4.80 18.13 -0.02
N THR A 194 -3.65 18.51 -0.55
CA THR A 194 -3.50 19.67 -1.43
C THR A 194 -2.82 19.24 -2.72
N VAL A 195 -3.24 19.82 -3.84
CA VAL A 195 -2.49 19.82 -5.10
C VAL A 195 -2.09 21.25 -5.46
N VAL A 196 -0.83 21.43 -5.84
CA VAL A 196 -0.30 22.65 -6.43
C VAL A 196 0.00 22.35 -7.89
N PHE A 197 -0.71 23.02 -8.81
CA PHE A 197 -0.44 22.97 -10.23
C PHE A 197 0.53 24.06 -10.62
N LEU A 198 1.66 23.70 -11.21
CA LEU A 198 2.56 24.62 -11.91
C LEU A 198 2.17 24.70 -13.39
N ILE A 199 1.47 25.76 -13.76
CA ILE A 199 0.87 25.95 -15.07
C ILE A 199 1.79 26.80 -15.93
N THR A 200 2.58 26.09 -16.72
CA THR A 200 3.46 26.59 -17.77
C THR A 200 2.90 26.24 -19.15
N LYS A 201 3.59 26.63 -20.22
CA LYS A 201 3.19 26.26 -21.57
C LYS A 201 3.31 24.74 -21.76
N GLU A 202 4.39 24.17 -21.24
CA GLU A 202 4.70 22.75 -21.30
C GLU A 202 3.66 21.93 -20.52
N PHE A 203 3.19 22.44 -19.36
CA PHE A 203 2.10 21.83 -18.61
C PHE A 203 0.81 21.74 -19.43
N LEU A 204 0.45 22.82 -20.14
CA LEU A 204 -0.75 22.89 -20.97
C LEU A 204 -0.63 22.06 -22.26
N GLU A 205 0.58 21.71 -22.69
CA GLU A 205 0.82 20.84 -23.85
C GLU A 205 0.86 19.36 -23.45
N SER A 206 1.26 19.04 -22.22
CA SER A 206 1.38 17.67 -21.70
C SER A 206 0.02 16.98 -21.49
N ASN A 207 -0.19 15.85 -22.16
CA ASN A 207 -1.36 14.99 -21.96
C ASN A 207 -1.41 14.41 -20.54
N TRP A 208 -0.25 14.03 -19.99
CA TRP A 208 -0.17 13.49 -18.62
C TRP A 208 -0.64 14.51 -17.58
N CYS A 209 -0.13 15.74 -17.68
CA CYS A 209 -0.51 16.82 -16.77
C CYS A 209 -2.01 17.15 -16.86
N LYS A 210 -2.59 17.11 -18.07
CA LYS A 210 -4.04 17.25 -18.27
C LYS A 210 -4.81 16.15 -17.57
N THR A 211 -4.40 14.89 -17.72
CA THR A 211 -5.07 13.75 -17.08
C THR A 211 -4.98 13.81 -15.54
N GLU A 212 -3.84 14.18 -14.96
CA GLU A 212 -3.71 14.41 -13.52
C GLU A 212 -4.65 15.52 -13.05
N MET A 213 -4.66 16.65 -13.77
CA MET A 213 -5.51 17.80 -13.48
C MET A 213 -6.99 17.42 -13.51
N GLU A 214 -7.44 16.72 -14.55
CA GLU A 214 -8.80 16.18 -14.65
C GLU A 214 -9.12 15.27 -13.46
N THR A 215 -8.22 14.36 -13.10
CA THR A 215 -8.42 13.43 -11.97
C THR A 215 -8.64 14.17 -10.65
N PHE A 216 -7.84 15.21 -10.37
CA PHE A 216 -8.00 16.03 -9.17
C PHE A 216 -9.29 16.86 -9.20
N LEU A 217 -9.71 17.36 -10.36
CA LEU A 217 -10.97 18.07 -10.51
C LEU A 217 -12.17 17.15 -10.31
N THR A 218 -12.11 15.95 -10.86
CA THR A 218 -13.10 14.89 -10.63
C THR A 218 -13.19 14.55 -9.14
N ARG A 219 -12.05 14.38 -8.45
CA ARG A 219 -12.02 14.16 -6.99
C ARG A 219 -12.66 15.32 -6.24
N LEU A 220 -12.32 16.57 -6.58
CA LEU A 220 -12.91 17.75 -5.97
C LEU A 220 -14.43 17.77 -6.15
N ALA A 221 -14.94 17.48 -7.35
CA ALA A 221 -16.36 17.47 -7.63
C ALA A 221 -17.13 16.38 -6.87
N TYR A 222 -16.53 15.21 -6.66
CA TYR A 222 -17.19 14.08 -6.00
C TYR A 222 -17.05 14.07 -4.47
N LYS A 223 -15.90 14.45 -3.92
CA LYS A 223 -15.58 14.33 -2.48
C LYS A 223 -15.42 15.67 -1.77
N ASP A 224 -15.10 16.73 -2.50
CA ASP A 224 -14.75 18.06 -1.98
C ASP A 224 -13.70 18.04 -0.84
N ASP A 225 -12.78 17.07 -0.87
CA ASP A 225 -11.82 16.82 0.21
C ASP A 225 -10.41 17.37 -0.10
N ILE A 226 -10.20 17.96 -1.27
CA ILE A 226 -8.91 18.42 -1.74
C ILE A 226 -8.84 19.95 -1.90
N LEU A 227 -7.68 20.54 -1.62
CA LEU A 227 -7.35 21.92 -1.94
C LEU A 227 -6.60 22.00 -3.27
N ILE A 228 -7.08 22.84 -4.19
CA ILE A 228 -6.39 23.11 -5.45
C ILE A 228 -5.78 24.51 -5.39
N ILE A 229 -4.47 24.59 -5.63
CA ILE A 229 -3.71 25.84 -5.78
C ILE A 229 -3.09 25.87 -7.17
N SER A 230 -3.29 26.97 -7.90
CA SER A 230 -2.74 27.14 -9.24
C SER A 230 -1.68 28.23 -9.25
N LEU A 231 -0.46 27.86 -9.61
CA LEU A 231 0.66 28.76 -9.91
C LEU A 231 0.73 28.91 -11.42
N ILE A 232 0.46 30.10 -11.95
CA ILE A 232 0.43 30.33 -13.40
C ILE A 232 1.64 31.15 -13.80
N ASP A 233 2.42 30.65 -14.75
CA ASP A 233 3.51 31.40 -15.34
C ASP A 233 2.98 32.68 -16.01
N SER A 234 3.70 33.78 -15.80
CA SER A 234 3.29 35.11 -16.27
C SER A 234 3.26 35.25 -17.78
N ASN A 235 3.94 34.35 -18.51
CA ASN A 235 3.93 34.32 -19.97
C ASN A 235 2.68 33.65 -20.56
N ILE A 236 1.83 33.04 -19.73
CA ILE A 236 0.56 32.45 -20.17
C ILE A 236 -0.50 33.53 -20.36
N ASP A 237 -0.93 33.70 -21.61
CA ASP A 237 -2.03 34.59 -21.97
C ASP A 237 -3.34 34.15 -21.29
N GLU A 238 -4.19 35.09 -20.88
CA GLU A 238 -5.41 34.82 -20.09
C GLU A 238 -6.37 33.87 -20.82
N LYS A 239 -6.44 33.99 -22.15
CA LYS A 239 -7.26 33.13 -23.02
C LYS A 239 -6.84 31.66 -23.00
N ASN A 240 -5.60 31.37 -22.59
CA ASN A 240 -5.06 30.01 -22.54
C ASN A 240 -5.19 29.40 -21.13
N ILE A 241 -5.67 30.15 -20.14
CA ILE A 241 -5.91 29.64 -18.80
C ILE A 241 -7.19 28.79 -18.82
N PRO A 242 -7.14 27.52 -18.38
CA PRO A 242 -8.34 26.69 -18.31
C PRO A 242 -9.43 27.31 -17.43
N ILE A 243 -10.69 27.22 -17.88
CA ILE A 243 -11.85 27.89 -17.27
C ILE A 243 -12.03 27.57 -15.78
N PHE A 244 -11.73 26.33 -15.37
CA PHE A 244 -11.87 25.94 -13.96
C PHE A 244 -10.89 26.70 -13.05
N ILE A 245 -9.74 27.13 -13.59
CA ILE A 245 -8.72 27.91 -12.88
C ILE A 245 -9.12 29.37 -12.87
N SER A 246 -9.66 29.89 -13.99
CA SER A 246 -10.11 31.29 -14.06
C SER A 246 -11.22 31.60 -13.03
N ASN A 247 -12.00 30.59 -12.64
CA ASN A 247 -13.04 30.72 -11.62
C ASN A 247 -12.51 30.66 -10.17
N LYS A 248 -11.19 30.48 -9.97
CA LYS A 248 -10.54 30.46 -8.65
C LYS A 248 -9.39 31.46 -8.61
N LYS A 249 -9.07 31.95 -7.41
CA LYS A 249 -7.90 32.80 -7.22
C LYS A 249 -6.62 31.98 -7.47
N TYR A 250 -5.83 32.37 -8.46
CA TYR A 250 -4.54 31.79 -8.78
C TYR A 250 -3.38 32.77 -8.47
N LEU A 251 -2.16 32.24 -8.36
CA LEU A 251 -0.96 33.06 -8.15
C LEU A 251 -0.18 33.16 -9.47
N ARG A 252 -0.02 34.38 -9.99
CA ARG A 252 0.93 34.64 -11.09
C ARG A 252 2.36 34.59 -10.57
N ILE A 253 3.21 33.84 -11.26
CA ILE A 253 4.64 33.70 -10.97
C ILE A 253 5.45 34.03 -12.22
N LYS A 254 6.69 34.50 -12.06
CA LYS A 254 7.56 34.88 -13.18
C LYS A 254 8.94 34.29 -12.94
N SER A 255 9.54 33.70 -13.99
CA SER A 255 10.93 33.21 -13.92
C SER A 255 11.95 34.37 -13.95
N PRO A 256 13.01 34.35 -13.12
CA PRO A 256 13.31 33.33 -12.11
C PRO A 256 12.34 33.42 -10.92
N TYR A 257 11.86 32.28 -10.44
CA TYR A 257 10.82 32.22 -9.41
C TYR A 257 11.36 32.60 -8.02
N ASP A 258 10.61 33.43 -7.29
CA ASP A 258 10.84 33.67 -5.87
C ASP A 258 10.10 32.62 -5.02
N TYR A 259 10.75 31.47 -4.83
CA TYR A 259 10.19 30.31 -4.13
C TYR A 259 9.75 30.63 -2.70
N LYS A 260 10.51 31.48 -2.00
CA LYS A 260 10.19 31.91 -0.63
C LYS A 260 8.89 32.72 -0.60
N SER A 261 8.73 33.67 -1.53
CA SER A 261 7.50 34.46 -1.66
C SER A 261 6.32 33.60 -2.08
N ILE A 262 6.51 32.64 -3.00
CA ILE A 262 5.48 31.68 -3.41
C ILE A 262 5.02 30.87 -2.20
N ALA A 263 5.94 30.23 -1.48
CA ALA A 263 5.64 29.43 -0.30
C ALA A 263 4.88 30.23 0.76
N ASN A 264 5.36 31.43 1.11
CA ASN A 264 4.71 32.31 2.08
C ASN A 264 3.27 32.69 1.70
N LYS A 265 2.96 32.77 0.40
CA LYS A 265 1.60 33.08 -0.08
C LYS A 265 0.66 31.88 -0.02
N ILE A 266 1.15 30.67 -0.29
CA ILE A 266 0.29 29.47 -0.39
C ILE A 266 0.14 28.74 0.94
N MET A 267 1.15 28.78 1.82
CA MET A 267 1.17 28.06 3.09
C MET A 267 0.01 28.41 4.04
N PRO A 268 -0.38 29.68 4.26
CA PRO A 268 -1.48 30.00 5.16
C PRO A 268 -2.79 29.33 4.74
N THR A 269 -3.05 29.26 3.43
CA THR A 269 -4.24 28.60 2.88
C THR A 269 -4.24 27.10 3.15
N ILE A 270 -3.09 26.44 2.98
CA ILE A 270 -2.94 25.00 3.24
C ILE A 270 -3.12 24.71 4.73
N LYS A 271 -2.48 25.51 5.60
CA LYS A 271 -2.57 25.34 7.06
C LYS A 271 -3.98 25.56 7.57
N ASN A 272 -4.65 26.62 7.14
CA ASN A 272 -6.01 26.92 7.60
C ASN A 272 -7.04 25.85 7.22
N LYS A 273 -6.83 25.13 6.12
CA LYS A 273 -7.78 24.09 5.68
C LYS A 273 -7.60 22.76 6.41
N TYR A 274 -6.39 22.44 6.87
CA TYR A 274 -6.04 21.09 7.34
C TYR A 274 -5.44 21.01 8.75
N TYR A 275 -5.03 22.13 9.33
CA TYR A 275 -4.32 22.17 10.62
C TYR A 275 -4.96 23.09 11.68
N ASN A 276 -6.11 23.70 11.35
CA ASN A 276 -6.95 24.42 12.32
C ASN A 276 -8.21 23.61 12.64
#